data_AF-A0A9P0NZA0-F1
#
_entry.id   AF-A0A9P0NZA0-F1
#
_cell.length_a   1.000
_cell.length_b   1.000
_cell.length_c   1.000
_cell.angle_alpha   90.00
_cell.angle_beta   90.00
_cell.angle_gamma   90.00
#
_symmetry.space_group_name_H-M   'P 1'
#
loop_
_entity.id
_entity.type
_entity.pdbx_description
1 polymer ?
#
loop_
_entity_poly.entity_id
_entity_poly.type
_entity_poly.pdbx_seq_one_letter_code
_entity_poly.pdbx_strand_id
1 'polypeptide(L)'
;MRPILEAVSQGCLQLLREKVVAVDEQMIPFTETCQMKQFVRGKPNLEGLKNFVVAAPDGLAVDFELYQGKNTFPDNSVKRLGVGPSADARLGRTLFPRTHASTGLGIQPSDKCKRWSKKDSKYIQVPRPYIVAKYNGCMGGIGLIDRMISYYRIQARSKKWTVRVIFHFFDLAMANSWIYYRRDKKISQTSTRKIQQYLDFKIEIDTHLLKNESNISQEIMRGIGTRRNPDDNIIVHSPTTGTERKRKEHYPEIASDLRNSVRCTMTVVLKNRSFFVIDVTHSYA
;
A
#
# COMPACT_ATOMS: atom_id res chain seq x y z
N MET A 1 -11.53 12.74 10.19
CA MET A 1 -10.67 11.93 9.29
C MET A 1 -9.20 12.01 9.72
N ARG A 2 -8.62 13.20 9.91
CA ARG A 2 -7.21 13.38 10.29
C ARG A 2 -6.73 12.50 11.47
N PRO A 3 -7.46 12.37 12.61
CA PRO A 3 -7.03 11.51 13.71
C PRO A 3 -6.88 10.02 13.32
N ILE A 4 -7.74 9.52 12.43
CA ILE A 4 -7.66 8.13 11.95
C ILE A 4 -6.42 7.96 11.06
N LEU A 5 -6.16 8.90 10.16
CA LEU A 5 -4.97 8.86 9.31
C LEU A 5 -3.69 8.96 10.12
N GLU A 6 -3.68 9.80 11.16
CA GLU A 6 -2.55 9.92 12.09
C GLU A 6 -2.33 8.62 12.87
N ALA A 7 -3.39 7.96 13.34
CA ALA A 7 -3.27 6.66 14.02
C ALA A 7 -2.67 5.58 13.09
N VAL A 8 -3.14 5.47 11.84
CA VAL A 8 -2.57 4.52 10.87
C VAL A 8 -1.14 4.89 10.50
N SER A 9 -0.85 6.19 10.33
CA SER A 9 0.50 6.68 10.06
C SER A 9 1.44 6.33 11.21
N GLN A 10 1.07 6.63 12.46
CA GLN A 10 1.84 6.26 13.65
C GLN A 10 2.10 4.76 13.73
N GLY A 11 1.09 3.93 13.46
CA GLY A 11 1.26 2.48 13.39
C GLY A 11 2.28 2.06 12.32
N CYS A 12 2.23 2.66 11.13
CA CYS A 12 3.22 2.40 10.07
C CYS A 12 4.63 2.86 10.49
N LEU A 13 4.76 4.02 11.13
CA LEU A 13 6.03 4.58 11.57
C LEU A 13 6.72 3.72 12.65
N GLN A 14 5.94 2.95 13.43
CA GLN A 14 6.45 2.01 14.45
C GLN A 14 6.96 0.69 13.86
N LEU A 15 6.65 0.38 12.60
CA LEU A 15 7.10 -0.85 11.96
C LEU A 15 8.61 -0.83 11.72
N LEU A 16 9.24 -2.02 11.82
CA LEU A 16 10.65 -2.18 11.48
C LEU A 16 10.88 -1.84 10.00
N ARG A 17 11.79 -0.88 9.77
CA ARG A 17 12.13 -0.41 8.43
C ARG A 17 13.25 -1.24 7.83
N GLU A 18 12.99 -1.75 6.63
CA GLU A 18 14.04 -2.39 5.84
C GLU A 18 14.98 -1.37 5.22
N LYS A 19 16.22 -1.80 4.96
CA LYS A 19 17.24 -0.95 4.34
C LYS A 19 16.90 -0.55 2.91
N VAL A 20 15.99 -1.28 2.25
CA VAL A 20 15.63 -1.06 0.86
C VAL A 20 14.12 -0.98 0.73
N VAL A 21 13.62 0.18 0.32
CA VAL A 21 12.18 0.46 0.12
C VAL A 21 11.96 1.20 -1.20
N ALA A 22 10.72 1.19 -1.69
CA ALA A 22 10.30 2.01 -2.83
C ALA A 22 9.21 2.99 -2.40
N VAL A 23 9.24 4.17 -3.03
CA VAL A 23 8.14 5.14 -3.00
C VAL A 23 7.42 5.09 -4.33
N ASP A 24 6.10 4.96 -4.31
CA ASP A 24 5.27 5.03 -5.51
C ASP A 24 3.83 5.44 -5.16
N GLU A 25 3.00 5.54 -6.19
CA GLU A 25 1.68 6.14 -6.14
C GLU A 25 0.59 5.07 -6.22
N GLN A 26 -0.16 5.00 -5.14
CA GLN A 26 -1.36 4.20 -5.00
C GLN A 26 -2.60 5.04 -5.33
N MET A 27 -3.57 4.41 -5.99
CA MET A 27 -4.85 5.03 -6.31
C MET A 27 -5.95 4.47 -5.41
N ILE A 28 -6.61 5.35 -4.66
CA ILE A 28 -7.81 5.03 -3.88
C ILE A 28 -9.03 5.26 -4.79
N PRO A 29 -9.75 4.22 -5.24
CA PRO A 29 -10.79 4.39 -6.25
C PRO A 29 -11.95 5.23 -5.75
N PHE A 30 -12.27 6.30 -6.47
CA PHE A 30 -13.37 7.21 -6.14
C PHE A 30 -13.86 7.96 -7.38
N THR A 31 -15.15 7.82 -7.69
CA THR A 31 -15.75 8.34 -8.93
C THR A 31 -16.51 9.64 -8.72
N GLU A 32 -17.02 9.92 -7.52
CA GLU A 32 -17.81 11.13 -7.26
C GLU A 32 -16.95 12.40 -7.32
N THR A 33 -17.60 13.55 -7.14
CA THR A 33 -16.93 14.86 -7.15
C THR A 33 -16.09 15.07 -5.89
N CYS A 34 -14.82 15.44 -6.08
CA CYS A 34 -13.92 15.86 -5.02
C CYS A 34 -12.81 16.73 -5.64
N GLN A 35 -12.46 17.83 -4.96
CA GLN A 35 -11.42 18.75 -5.43
C GLN A 35 -10.03 18.10 -5.55
N MET A 36 -9.78 17.04 -4.77
CA MET A 36 -8.49 16.34 -4.71
C MET A 36 -8.43 15.11 -5.62
N LYS A 37 -9.48 14.83 -6.38
CA LYS A 37 -9.53 13.71 -7.32
C LYS A 37 -8.46 13.90 -8.40
N GLN A 38 -7.81 12.82 -8.78
CA GLN A 38 -6.77 12.77 -9.79
C GLN A 38 -7.16 11.77 -10.87
N PHE A 39 -6.85 12.11 -12.12
CA PHE A 39 -6.96 11.22 -13.26
C PHE A 39 -5.59 10.62 -13.56
N VAL A 40 -5.47 9.28 -13.54
CA VAL A 40 -4.23 8.57 -13.85
C VAL A 40 -4.47 7.59 -14.99
N ARG A 41 -4.02 7.98 -16.18
CA ARG A 41 -4.14 7.17 -17.40
C ARG A 41 -3.34 5.87 -17.25
N GLY A 42 -3.98 4.73 -17.50
CA GLY A 42 -3.34 3.41 -17.52
C GLY A 42 -3.35 2.63 -16.20
N LYS A 43 -3.95 3.17 -15.13
CA LYS A 43 -4.31 2.39 -13.94
C LYS A 43 -5.70 1.74 -14.13
N PRO A 44 -5.99 0.59 -13.50
CA PRO A 44 -7.30 -0.07 -13.58
C PRO A 44 -8.47 0.85 -13.20
N ASN A 45 -8.22 1.76 -12.25
CA ASN A 45 -9.12 2.86 -11.91
C ASN A 45 -8.50 4.16 -12.43
N LEU A 46 -9.15 4.77 -13.43
CA LEU A 46 -8.65 5.97 -14.09
C LEU A 46 -8.82 7.23 -13.22
N GLU A 47 -9.77 7.22 -12.28
CA GLU A 47 -10.06 8.33 -11.38
C GLU A 47 -10.10 7.87 -9.93
N GLY A 48 -9.55 8.70 -9.04
CA GLY A 48 -9.59 8.46 -7.61
C GLY A 48 -8.75 9.45 -6.82
N LEU A 49 -8.49 9.13 -5.56
CA LEU A 49 -7.62 9.93 -4.70
C LEU A 49 -6.22 9.33 -4.74
N LYS A 50 -5.21 10.19 -4.88
CA LYS A 50 -3.82 9.76 -4.96
C LYS A 50 -3.21 9.64 -3.57
N ASN A 51 -2.49 8.56 -3.32
CA ASN A 51 -1.73 8.32 -2.09
C ASN A 51 -0.29 7.97 -2.46
N PHE A 52 0.70 8.62 -1.86
CA PHE A 52 2.09 8.22 -1.97
C PHE A 52 2.36 7.19 -0.87
N VAL A 53 2.98 6.06 -1.20
CA VAL A 53 3.23 4.96 -0.26
C VAL A 53 4.70 4.59 -0.32
N VAL A 54 5.28 4.37 0.85
CA VAL A 54 6.58 3.70 1.00
C VAL A 54 6.33 2.25 1.37
N ALA A 55 6.86 1.32 0.59
CA ALA A 55 6.75 -0.11 0.90
C ALA A 55 8.09 -0.85 0.79
N ALA A 56 8.23 -1.86 1.64
CA ALA A 56 9.27 -2.87 1.54
C ALA A 56 9.00 -3.84 0.36
N PRO A 57 9.99 -4.61 -0.11
CA PRO A 57 9.84 -5.53 -1.25
C PRO A 57 8.76 -6.60 -1.07
N ASP A 58 8.47 -6.99 0.18
CA ASP A 58 7.42 -7.94 0.54
C ASP A 58 6.03 -7.30 0.68
N GLY A 59 5.91 -6.01 0.38
CA GLY A 59 4.66 -5.25 0.39
C GLY A 59 4.32 -4.56 1.71
N LEU A 60 5.17 -4.65 2.74
CA LEU A 60 4.89 -3.94 4.00
C LEU A 60 4.93 -2.43 3.79
N ALA A 61 3.80 -1.73 3.97
CA ALA A 61 3.72 -0.29 3.86
C ALA A 61 4.18 0.37 5.17
N VAL A 62 5.26 1.16 5.12
CA VAL A 62 5.93 1.72 6.32
C VAL A 62 5.73 3.23 6.49
N ASP A 63 5.25 3.90 5.45
CA ASP A 63 4.84 5.31 5.50
C ASP A 63 3.95 5.64 4.30
N PHE A 64 3.17 6.71 4.41
CA PHE A 64 2.37 7.22 3.31
C PHE A 64 2.09 8.72 3.46
N GLU A 65 1.68 9.35 2.35
CA GLU A 65 1.17 10.71 2.31
C GLU A 65 -0.01 10.83 1.35
N LEU A 66 -1.15 11.27 1.87
CA LEU A 66 -2.36 11.45 1.06
C LEU A 66 -2.23 12.76 0.28
N TYR A 67 -2.42 12.71 -1.04
CA TYR A 67 -2.39 13.91 -1.86
C TYR A 67 -3.59 14.82 -1.59
N GLN A 68 -3.31 16.07 -1.25
CA GLN A 68 -4.29 17.10 -0.91
C GLN A 68 -4.32 18.27 -1.91
N GLY A 69 -3.67 18.13 -3.07
CA GLY A 69 -3.53 19.20 -4.07
C GLY A 69 -2.14 19.85 -4.06
N LYS A 70 -2.05 21.06 -4.63
CA LYS A 70 -0.77 21.79 -4.82
C LYS A 70 -0.02 22.10 -3.51
N ASN A 71 -0.72 22.13 -2.38
CA ASN A 71 -0.17 22.44 -1.07
C ASN A 71 0.09 21.20 -0.20
N THR A 72 0.03 19.99 -0.77
CA THR A 72 0.36 18.74 -0.04
C THR A 72 1.74 18.81 0.62
N PHE A 73 2.71 19.41 -0.09
CA PHE A 73 4.07 19.63 0.41
C PHE A 73 4.36 21.13 0.45
N PRO A 74 4.16 21.79 1.60
CA PRO A 74 4.31 23.25 1.71
C PRO A 74 5.78 23.71 1.74
N ASP A 75 6.72 22.79 1.91
CA ASP A 75 8.15 23.10 1.99
C ASP A 75 8.67 23.70 0.66
N ASN A 76 9.01 24.99 0.71
CA ASN A 76 9.44 25.77 -0.45
C ASN A 76 10.75 25.26 -1.08
N SER A 77 11.59 24.55 -0.31
CA SER A 77 12.87 24.01 -0.79
C SER A 77 12.68 22.95 -1.89
N VAL A 78 11.63 22.12 -1.76
CA VAL A 78 11.30 21.02 -2.67
C VAL A 78 10.12 21.32 -3.60
N LYS A 79 9.31 22.35 -3.31
CA LYS A 79 8.17 22.76 -4.14
C LYS A 79 8.54 23.05 -5.60
N ARG A 80 9.77 23.53 -5.86
CA ARG A 80 10.30 23.77 -7.22
C ARG A 80 10.52 22.50 -8.04
N LEU A 81 10.67 21.34 -7.39
CA LEU A 81 10.94 20.06 -8.04
C LEU A 81 9.66 19.33 -8.48
N GLY A 82 8.48 19.83 -8.08
CA GLY A 82 7.19 19.20 -8.35
C GLY A 82 6.73 18.25 -7.23
N VAL A 83 5.56 17.64 -7.44
CA VAL A 83 4.86 16.86 -6.40
C VAL A 83 5.56 15.54 -6.08
N GLY A 84 6.06 14.83 -7.10
CA GLY A 84 6.76 13.54 -6.92
C GLY A 84 8.02 13.68 -6.05
N PRO A 85 9.01 14.50 -6.48
CA PRO A 85 10.21 14.73 -5.68
C PRO A 85 9.95 15.28 -4.28
N SER A 86 8.90 16.10 -4.10
CA SER A 86 8.48 16.56 -2.77
C SER A 86 7.97 15.40 -1.90
N ALA A 87 7.22 14.46 -2.46
CA ALA A 87 6.77 13.26 -1.77
C ALA A 87 7.96 12.38 -1.39
N ASP A 88 8.88 12.15 -2.31
CA ASP A 88 10.09 11.36 -2.08
C ASP A 88 10.95 11.98 -0.96
N ALA A 89 11.12 13.30 -0.97
CA ALA A 89 11.85 14.01 0.08
C ALA A 89 11.16 13.94 1.44
N ARG A 90 9.83 14.11 1.49
CA ARG A 90 9.05 14.00 2.75
C ARG A 90 9.13 12.60 3.32
N LEU A 91 8.86 11.59 2.48
CA LEU A 91 8.82 10.18 2.87
C LEU A 91 10.23 9.64 3.19
N GLY A 92 11.26 10.18 2.53
CA GLY A 92 12.66 9.89 2.84
C GLY A 92 13.08 10.27 4.26
N ARG A 93 12.55 11.38 4.80
CA ARG A 93 12.88 11.87 6.16
C ARG A 93 12.47 10.89 7.26
N THR A 94 11.38 10.16 7.07
CA THR A 94 10.89 9.19 8.09
C THR A 94 11.66 7.88 8.04
N LEU A 95 12.29 7.57 6.90
CA LEU A 95 13.08 6.35 6.75
C LEU A 95 14.39 6.43 7.53
N PHE A 96 15.04 7.59 7.52
CA PHE A 96 16.29 7.82 8.24
C PHE A 96 16.36 9.26 8.77
N PRO A 97 16.07 9.52 10.05
CA PRO A 97 16.05 10.87 10.65
C PRO A 97 17.39 11.64 10.59
N ARG A 98 18.46 11.02 10.08
CA ARG A 98 19.82 11.57 10.04
C ARG A 98 20.58 11.33 8.72
N THR A 99 19.89 10.89 7.66
CA THR A 99 20.56 10.57 6.39
C THR A 99 19.95 11.40 5.27
N HIS A 100 20.78 12.19 4.58
CA HIS A 100 20.40 12.77 3.30
C HIS A 100 20.08 11.63 2.33
N ALA A 101 19.02 11.75 1.52
CA ALA A 101 18.70 10.78 0.49
C ALA A 101 19.95 10.57 -0.38
N SER A 102 20.62 9.43 -0.19
CA SER A 102 21.85 9.12 -0.89
C SER A 102 21.47 8.49 -2.22
N THR A 103 21.94 9.09 -3.32
CA THR A 103 21.97 8.47 -4.65
C THR A 103 22.99 7.31 -4.71
N GLY A 104 23.42 6.77 -3.56
CA GLY A 104 24.56 5.86 -3.36
C GLY A 104 24.40 4.46 -3.93
N LEU A 105 23.46 4.23 -4.84
CA LEU A 105 23.47 3.06 -5.70
C LEU A 105 24.07 3.48 -7.03
N GLY A 106 25.34 3.12 -7.23
CA GLY A 106 26.06 3.36 -8.46
C GLY A 106 25.42 2.66 -9.67
N ILE A 107 25.91 3.00 -10.85
CA ILE A 107 25.53 2.35 -12.11
C ILE A 107 25.91 0.86 -12.08
N GLN A 108 26.96 0.51 -11.33
CA GLN A 108 27.52 -0.83 -11.23
C GLN A 108 27.15 -1.54 -9.90
N PRO A 109 27.04 -2.88 -9.91
CA PRO A 109 27.13 -3.76 -11.08
C PRO A 109 25.89 -3.65 -11.98
N SER A 110 26.11 -3.47 -13.29
CA SER A 110 25.03 -3.48 -14.28
C SER A 110 24.70 -4.91 -14.72
N ASP A 111 23.42 -5.22 -14.85
CA ASP A 111 22.94 -6.51 -15.35
C ASP A 111 22.16 -6.34 -16.66
N LYS A 112 21.63 -7.42 -17.25
CA LYS A 112 20.79 -7.36 -18.45
C LYS A 112 19.36 -7.73 -18.08
N CYS A 113 18.38 -6.92 -18.50
CA CYS A 113 16.96 -7.21 -18.30
C CYS A 113 16.17 -7.21 -19.62
N LYS A 114 15.14 -8.07 -19.70
CA LYS A 114 14.21 -8.11 -20.84
C LYS A 114 13.25 -6.93 -20.78
N ARG A 115 13.20 -6.12 -21.85
CA ARG A 115 12.27 -4.99 -22.01
C ARG A 115 11.54 -5.06 -23.34
N TRP A 116 10.27 -4.66 -23.34
CA TRP A 116 9.48 -4.59 -24.56
C TRP A 116 9.84 -3.33 -25.36
N SER A 117 10.40 -3.52 -26.56
CA SER A 117 10.59 -2.44 -27.54
C SER A 117 9.30 -2.26 -28.33
N LYS A 118 8.73 -1.05 -28.29
CA LYS A 118 7.58 -0.71 -29.16
C LYS A 118 7.98 -0.64 -30.64
N LYS A 119 9.21 -0.18 -30.91
CA LYS A 119 9.72 0.02 -32.28
C LYS A 119 9.85 -1.33 -32.98
N ASP A 120 10.38 -2.31 -32.26
CA ASP A 120 10.69 -3.62 -32.82
C ASP A 120 9.61 -4.67 -32.52
N SER A 121 8.56 -4.29 -31.79
CA SER A 121 7.47 -5.16 -31.31
C SER A 121 7.96 -6.49 -30.72
N LYS A 122 9.07 -6.46 -29.99
CA LYS A 122 9.70 -7.64 -29.38
C LYS A 122 10.36 -7.31 -28.06
N TYR A 123 10.61 -8.35 -27.26
CA TYR A 123 11.45 -8.23 -26.09
C TYR A 123 12.93 -8.17 -26.50
N ILE A 124 13.62 -7.13 -26.07
CA ILE A 124 15.06 -6.92 -26.24
C ILE A 124 15.77 -7.00 -24.89
N GLN A 125 17.04 -7.39 -24.90
CA GLN A 125 17.90 -7.33 -23.72
C GLN A 125 18.51 -5.93 -23.62
N VAL A 126 18.33 -5.27 -22.48
CA VAL A 126 18.83 -3.91 -22.22
C VAL A 126 19.70 -3.93 -20.96
N PRO A 127 20.88 -3.29 -20.96
CA PRO A 127 21.65 -3.12 -19.74
C PRO A 127 20.82 -2.33 -18.71
N ARG A 128 20.77 -2.84 -17.49
CA ARG A 128 20.04 -2.27 -16.37
C ARG A 128 21.05 -1.94 -15.26
N PRO A 129 21.15 -0.66 -14.86
CA PRO A 129 21.97 -0.26 -13.72
C PRO A 129 21.50 -0.92 -12.41
N TYR A 130 22.42 -1.10 -11.46
CA TYR A 130 22.12 -1.70 -10.16
C TYR A 130 20.95 -1.02 -9.42
N ILE A 131 20.93 0.32 -9.41
CA ILE A 131 19.86 1.11 -8.79
C ILE A 131 18.48 0.80 -9.39
N VAL A 132 18.42 0.60 -10.70
CA VAL A 132 17.18 0.26 -11.41
C VAL A 132 16.79 -1.19 -11.08
N ALA A 133 17.75 -2.10 -10.94
CA ALA A 133 17.47 -3.47 -10.50
C ALA A 133 16.83 -3.50 -9.11
N LYS A 134 17.42 -2.77 -8.14
CA LYS A 134 16.86 -2.62 -6.80
C LYS A 134 15.48 -1.98 -6.82
N TYR A 135 15.29 -0.93 -7.62
CA TYR A 135 14.01 -0.25 -7.74
C TYR A 135 12.92 -1.21 -8.21
N ASN A 136 13.18 -1.94 -9.29
CA ASN A 136 12.19 -2.89 -9.81
C ASN A 136 11.84 -3.99 -8.79
N GLY A 137 12.79 -4.39 -7.93
CA GLY A 137 12.53 -5.32 -6.83
C GLY A 137 11.55 -4.74 -5.80
N CYS A 138 11.81 -3.51 -5.34
CA CYS A 138 10.97 -2.85 -4.34
C CYS A 138 9.60 -2.40 -4.89
N MET A 139 9.53 -2.01 -6.17
CA MET A 139 8.26 -1.68 -6.84
C MET A 139 7.29 -2.87 -6.90
N GLY A 140 7.81 -4.10 -6.87
CA GLY A 140 6.98 -5.30 -6.69
C GLY A 140 6.19 -5.29 -5.39
N GLY A 141 6.76 -4.74 -4.31
CA GLY A 141 6.12 -4.59 -3.01
C GLY A 141 4.92 -3.63 -3.05
N ILE A 142 5.06 -2.47 -3.69
CA ILE A 142 3.92 -1.55 -3.91
C ILE A 142 2.80 -2.26 -4.70
N GLY A 143 3.17 -2.99 -5.76
CA GLY A 143 2.19 -3.76 -6.54
C GLY A 143 1.51 -4.87 -5.74
N LEU A 144 2.18 -5.43 -4.73
CA LEU A 144 1.63 -6.47 -3.86
C LEU A 144 0.60 -5.89 -2.88
N ILE A 145 0.91 -4.79 -2.20
CA ILE A 145 -0.05 -4.15 -1.28
C ILE A 145 -1.28 -3.60 -2.02
N ASP A 146 -1.09 -3.01 -3.21
CA ASP A 146 -2.20 -2.61 -4.10
C ASP A 146 -3.13 -3.77 -4.40
N ARG A 147 -2.55 -4.94 -4.69
CA ARG A 147 -3.30 -6.15 -5.02
C ARG A 147 -4.03 -6.72 -3.81
N MET A 148 -3.37 -6.79 -2.65
CA MET A 148 -3.97 -7.26 -1.40
C MET A 148 -5.19 -6.42 -1.02
N ILE A 149 -5.05 -5.09 -1.06
CA ILE A 149 -6.16 -4.17 -0.79
C ILE A 149 -7.25 -4.36 -1.84
N SER A 150 -6.91 -4.48 -3.13
CA SER A 150 -7.91 -4.59 -4.19
C SER A 150 -8.74 -5.88 -4.12
N TYR A 151 -8.17 -7.02 -3.71
CA TYR A 151 -8.90 -8.29 -3.70
C TYR A 151 -9.96 -8.38 -2.62
N TYR A 152 -9.65 -7.87 -1.43
CA TYR A 152 -10.53 -7.99 -0.25
C TYR A 152 -10.99 -6.63 0.26
N ARG A 153 -11.05 -5.64 -0.63
CA ARG A 153 -11.44 -4.26 -0.34
C ARG A 153 -12.81 -4.20 0.33
N ILE A 154 -12.94 -3.37 1.35
CA ILE A 154 -14.25 -3.05 1.95
C ILE A 154 -15.19 -2.47 0.87
N GLN A 155 -16.30 -3.16 0.61
CA GLN A 155 -17.21 -2.85 -0.52
C GLN A 155 -18.34 -1.87 -0.19
N ALA A 156 -18.38 -1.32 1.04
CA ALA A 156 -19.44 -0.41 1.46
C ALA A 156 -19.56 0.81 0.53
N ARG A 157 -20.79 1.09 0.07
CA ARG A 157 -21.06 2.23 -0.83
C ARG A 157 -21.08 3.52 -0.04
N SER A 158 -20.28 4.51 -0.47
CA SER A 158 -20.31 5.86 0.08
C SER A 158 -19.98 6.87 -1.01
N LYS A 159 -20.71 7.99 -1.00
CA LYS A 159 -20.43 9.18 -1.82
C LYS A 159 -19.42 10.13 -1.16
N LYS A 160 -19.08 9.91 0.12
CA LYS A 160 -18.13 10.75 0.86
C LYS A 160 -16.71 10.22 0.64
N TRP A 161 -15.86 11.04 0.00
CA TRP A 161 -14.47 10.69 -0.29
C TRP A 161 -13.68 10.33 0.98
N THR A 162 -13.95 11.00 2.10
CA THR A 162 -13.30 10.75 3.40
C THR A 162 -13.56 9.33 3.91
N VAL A 163 -14.77 8.81 3.70
CA VAL A 163 -15.14 7.45 4.11
C VAL A 163 -14.39 6.41 3.27
N ARG A 164 -14.21 6.67 1.96
CA ARG A 164 -13.42 5.81 1.07
C ARG A 164 -11.95 5.75 1.45
N VAL A 165 -11.40 6.91 1.85
CA VAL A 165 -10.04 7.00 2.39
C VAL A 165 -9.92 6.19 3.68
N ILE A 166 -10.86 6.32 4.60
CA ILE A 166 -10.85 5.56 5.87
C ILE A 166 -10.85 4.05 5.60
N PHE A 167 -11.75 3.56 4.74
CA PHE A 167 -11.78 2.13 4.39
C PHE A 167 -10.48 1.65 3.74
N HIS A 168 -9.90 2.46 2.86
CA HIS A 168 -8.61 2.14 2.25
C HIS A 168 -7.51 1.94 3.29
N PHE A 169 -7.43 2.84 4.28
CA PHE A 169 -6.41 2.73 5.33
C PHE A 169 -6.69 1.63 6.35
N PHE A 170 -7.95 1.21 6.55
CA PHE A 170 -8.26 -0.02 7.26
C PHE A 170 -7.78 -1.26 6.51
N ASP A 171 -8.04 -1.35 5.20
CA ASP A 171 -7.55 -2.46 4.38
C ASP A 171 -6.00 -2.48 4.34
N LEU A 172 -5.35 -1.31 4.32
CA LEU A 172 -3.89 -1.20 4.43
C LEU A 172 -3.38 -1.70 5.79
N ALA A 173 -4.01 -1.32 6.90
CA ALA A 173 -3.64 -1.80 8.24
C ALA A 173 -3.82 -3.32 8.36
N MET A 174 -4.90 -3.88 7.80
CA MET A 174 -5.15 -5.33 7.76
C MET A 174 -4.07 -6.06 6.96
N ALA A 175 -3.72 -5.55 5.78
CA ALA A 175 -2.67 -6.11 4.94
C ALA A 175 -1.30 -6.05 5.62
N ASN A 176 -0.95 -4.91 6.23
CA ASN A 176 0.28 -4.77 7.01
C ASN A 176 0.35 -5.78 8.16
N SER A 177 -0.75 -5.93 8.91
CA SER A 177 -0.84 -6.89 10.03
C SER A 177 -0.59 -8.32 9.56
N TRP A 178 -1.14 -8.72 8.40
CA TRP A 178 -0.89 -10.04 7.84
C TRP A 178 0.55 -10.24 7.35
N ILE A 179 1.14 -9.22 6.71
CA ILE A 179 2.55 -9.28 6.28
C ILE A 179 3.45 -9.46 7.50
N TYR A 180 3.18 -8.71 8.58
CA TYR A 180 3.92 -8.82 9.83
C TYR A 180 3.76 -10.20 10.48
N TYR A 181 2.52 -10.70 10.60
CA TYR A 181 2.24 -12.08 11.03
C TYR A 181 3.07 -13.11 10.25
N ARG A 182 3.20 -12.95 8.93
CA ARG A 182 4.01 -13.86 8.10
C ARG A 182 5.50 -13.76 8.39
N ARG A 183 6.02 -12.57 8.70
CA ARG A 183 7.41 -12.39 9.11
C ARG A 183 7.66 -13.15 10.42
N ASP A 184 6.78 -12.98 11.40
CA ASP A 184 6.89 -13.67 12.69
C ASP A 184 6.84 -15.19 12.53
N LYS A 185 5.91 -15.72 11.73
CA LYS A 185 5.83 -17.17 11.46
C LYS A 185 7.08 -17.72 10.74
N LYS A 186 7.69 -16.93 9.85
CA LYS A 186 8.95 -17.30 9.20
C LYS A 186 10.12 -17.32 10.20
N ILE A 187 10.21 -16.32 11.07
CA ILE A 187 11.24 -16.25 12.12
C ILE A 187 11.11 -17.44 13.06
N SER A 188 9.87 -17.80 13.44
CA SER A 188 9.57 -18.99 14.25
C SER A 188 9.64 -20.31 13.46
N GLN A 189 10.22 -20.32 12.25
CA GLN A 189 10.42 -21.50 11.40
C GLN A 189 9.16 -22.36 11.19
N THR A 190 7.99 -21.71 11.17
CA THR A 190 6.73 -22.40 10.95
C THR A 190 6.65 -22.87 9.50
N SER A 191 6.25 -24.13 9.30
CA SER A 191 6.00 -24.68 7.96
C SER A 191 5.05 -23.77 7.16
N THR A 192 5.38 -23.49 5.90
CA THR A 192 4.59 -22.62 5.01
C THR A 192 3.12 -23.04 4.91
N ARG A 193 2.83 -24.35 5.02
CA ARG A 193 1.47 -24.91 5.00
C ARG A 193 0.64 -24.52 6.22
N LYS A 194 1.27 -24.16 7.34
CA LYS A 194 0.62 -23.72 8.58
C LYS A 194 0.46 -22.21 8.67
N ILE A 195 1.03 -21.46 7.72
CA ILE A 195 0.88 -20.01 7.66
C ILE A 195 -0.44 -19.69 6.97
N GLN A 196 -1.32 -18.96 7.65
CA GLN A 196 -2.63 -18.62 7.10
C GLN A 196 -2.53 -17.74 5.86
N GLN A 197 -3.43 -17.98 4.91
CA GLN A 197 -3.62 -17.10 3.76
C GLN A 197 -4.28 -15.79 4.21
N TYR A 198 -4.15 -14.73 3.40
CA TYR A 198 -4.62 -13.39 3.79
C TYR A 198 -6.13 -13.34 4.09
N LEU A 199 -6.95 -14.04 3.30
CA LEU A 199 -8.39 -14.08 3.54
C LEU A 199 -8.73 -14.78 4.85
N ASP A 200 -8.09 -15.91 5.16
CA ASP A 200 -8.35 -16.66 6.39
C ASP A 200 -7.95 -15.83 7.61
N PHE A 201 -6.80 -15.14 7.53
CA PHE A 201 -6.36 -14.21 8.56
C PHE A 201 -7.37 -13.06 8.76
N LYS A 202 -7.87 -12.47 7.68
CA LYS A 202 -8.87 -11.39 7.75
C LYS A 202 -10.16 -11.88 8.41
N ILE A 203 -10.66 -13.06 8.03
CA ILE A 203 -11.86 -13.67 8.63
C ILE A 203 -11.66 -13.96 10.12
N GLU A 204 -10.46 -14.43 10.51
CA GLU A 204 -10.13 -14.66 11.91
C GLU A 204 -10.20 -13.35 12.72
N ILE A 205 -9.55 -12.29 12.23
CA ILE A 205 -9.61 -10.97 12.89
C ILE A 205 -11.05 -10.46 12.97
N ASP A 206 -11.82 -10.55 11.89
CA ASP A 206 -13.23 -10.14 11.87
C ASP A 206 -14.04 -10.92 12.91
N THR A 207 -13.81 -12.23 13.02
CA THR A 207 -14.47 -13.09 14.02
C THR A 207 -14.10 -12.69 15.45
N HIS A 208 -12.84 -12.33 15.71
CA HIS A 208 -12.40 -11.86 17.03
C HIS A 208 -13.01 -10.50 17.38
N LEU A 209 -13.06 -9.57 16.42
CA LEU A 209 -13.66 -8.25 16.62
C LEU A 209 -15.16 -8.37 16.92
N LEU A 210 -15.90 -9.19 16.17
CA LEU A 210 -17.34 -9.41 16.40
C LEU A 210 -17.64 -10.09 17.75
N LYS A 211 -16.81 -11.05 18.17
CA LYS A 211 -16.94 -11.67 19.49
C LYS A 211 -16.71 -10.64 20.60
N ASN A 212 -15.73 -9.77 20.44
CA ASN A 212 -15.44 -8.71 21.40
C ASN A 212 -16.50 -7.59 21.39
N GLU A 213 -17.18 -7.35 20.26
CA GLU A 213 -18.29 -6.39 20.15
C GLU A 213 -19.48 -6.75 21.04
N SER A 214 -19.69 -8.03 21.36
CA SER A 214 -20.73 -8.43 22.33
C SER A 214 -20.47 -7.86 23.74
N ASN A 215 -19.19 -7.61 24.10
CA ASN A 215 -18.81 -6.93 25.34
C ASN A 215 -18.79 -5.39 25.19
N ILE A 216 -18.30 -4.87 24.07
CA ILE A 216 -18.21 -3.42 23.81
C ILE A 216 -19.60 -2.79 23.63
N SER A 217 -20.55 -3.49 23.01
CA SER A 217 -21.93 -3.00 22.87
C SER A 217 -22.59 -2.74 24.22
N GLN A 218 -22.23 -3.52 25.26
CA GLN A 218 -22.73 -3.31 26.62
C GLN A 218 -22.11 -2.05 27.27
N GLU A 219 -20.85 -1.73 26.99
CA GLU A 219 -20.18 -0.51 27.47
C GLU A 219 -20.62 0.76 26.73
N ILE A 220 -20.75 0.71 25.41
CA ILE A 220 -21.21 1.84 24.59
C ILE A 220 -22.67 2.19 24.94
N MET A 221 -23.52 1.20 25.20
CA MET A 221 -24.90 1.42 25.68
C MET A 221 -24.95 2.06 27.08
N ARG A 222 -23.92 1.89 27.92
CA ARG A 222 -23.83 2.51 29.26
C ARG A 222 -23.24 3.93 29.25
N GLY A 223 -22.43 4.26 28.24
CA GLY A 223 -21.73 5.56 28.14
C GLY A 223 -22.44 6.64 27.30
N ILE A 224 -23.45 6.28 26.49
CA ILE A 224 -24.22 7.24 25.71
C ILE A 224 -25.50 7.58 26.46
N GLY A 225 -25.50 8.70 27.18
CA GLY A 225 -26.72 9.31 27.72
C GLY A 225 -27.77 9.42 26.60
N THR A 226 -28.87 8.71 26.78
CA THR A 226 -29.87 8.45 25.75
C THR A 226 -30.62 9.73 25.36
N ARG A 227 -30.42 10.19 24.12
CA ARG A 227 -31.53 10.69 23.30
C ARG A 227 -31.73 9.69 22.15
N ARG A 228 -32.38 8.56 22.43
CA ARG A 228 -32.90 7.67 21.39
C ARG A 228 -34.35 7.36 21.72
N ASN A 229 -35.21 7.48 20.72
CA ASN A 229 -36.62 7.17 20.80
C ASN A 229 -36.75 5.63 20.88
N PRO A 230 -37.63 5.06 21.72
CA PRO A 230 -37.75 3.60 21.90
C PRO A 230 -38.12 2.79 20.65
N ASP A 231 -38.56 3.44 19.57
CA ASP A 231 -39.09 2.79 18.36
C ASP A 231 -38.03 2.51 17.26
N ASP A 232 -36.77 2.89 17.45
CA ASP A 232 -35.72 2.62 16.45
C ASP A 232 -35.25 1.15 16.54
N ASN A 233 -35.87 0.27 15.75
CA ASN A 233 -35.45 -1.12 15.58
C ASN A 233 -34.01 -1.21 15.05
N ILE A 234 -33.07 -1.69 15.88
CA ILE A 234 -31.70 -1.99 15.49
C ILE A 234 -31.70 -3.27 14.65
N ILE A 235 -31.64 -3.14 13.31
CA ILE A 235 -31.47 -4.28 12.41
C ILE A 235 -30.01 -4.74 12.46
N VAL A 236 -29.73 -5.81 13.19
CA VAL A 236 -28.44 -6.51 13.15
C VAL A 236 -28.43 -7.44 11.93
N HIS A 237 -27.80 -7.01 10.84
CA HIS A 237 -27.60 -7.89 9.69
C HIS A 237 -26.59 -8.99 10.03
N SER A 238 -27.06 -10.23 10.18
CA SER A 238 -26.18 -11.40 10.25
C SER A 238 -25.63 -11.73 8.86
N PRO A 239 -24.37 -12.15 8.71
CA PRO A 239 -23.83 -12.55 7.41
C PRO A 239 -24.59 -13.76 6.86
N THR A 240 -25.01 -13.68 5.61
CA THR A 240 -25.72 -14.75 4.91
C THR A 240 -24.81 -15.99 4.80
N THR A 241 -25.22 -17.10 5.41
CA THR A 241 -24.48 -18.37 5.51
C THR A 241 -24.43 -19.20 4.21
N GLY A 242 -24.68 -18.59 3.05
CA GLY A 242 -24.87 -19.31 1.79
C GLY A 242 -24.22 -18.62 0.60
N THR A 243 -22.90 -18.72 0.47
CA THR A 243 -22.26 -18.65 -0.86
C THR A 243 -21.33 -19.84 -1.01
N GLU A 244 -21.68 -20.71 -1.95
CA GLU A 244 -20.93 -21.89 -2.33
C GLU A 244 -19.46 -21.55 -2.57
N ARG A 245 -18.59 -22.11 -1.73
CA ARG A 245 -17.14 -21.95 -1.82
C ARG A 245 -16.62 -22.84 -2.95
N LYS A 246 -16.51 -22.30 -4.17
CA LYS A 246 -15.60 -22.89 -5.16
C LYS A 246 -14.18 -22.70 -4.64
N ARG A 247 -13.57 -23.79 -4.14
CA ARG A 247 -12.12 -23.92 -3.97
C ARG A 247 -11.47 -23.69 -5.33
N LYS A 248 -11.25 -22.44 -5.72
CA LYS A 248 -10.11 -22.14 -6.59
C LYS A 248 -8.93 -21.92 -5.67
N GLU A 249 -7.78 -22.39 -6.11
CA GLU A 249 -6.48 -22.08 -5.53
C GLU A 249 -6.27 -20.56 -5.69
N HIS A 250 -6.75 -19.77 -4.71
CA HIS A 250 -6.88 -18.31 -4.82
C HIS A 250 -5.62 -17.55 -4.36
N TYR A 251 -4.50 -18.21 -4.12
CA TYR A 251 -3.26 -17.53 -3.73
C TYR A 251 -2.21 -17.54 -4.84
N PRO A 252 -1.61 -16.38 -5.20
CA PRO A 252 -0.36 -16.41 -5.93
C PRO A 252 0.74 -16.87 -4.97
N GLU A 253 1.36 -18.01 -5.26
CA GLU A 253 2.68 -18.32 -4.71
C GLU A 253 3.60 -17.12 -5.01
N ILE A 254 4.33 -16.64 -4.00
CA ILE A 254 5.44 -15.73 -4.25
C ILE A 254 6.55 -16.60 -4.84
N ALA A 255 6.42 -16.99 -6.10
CA ALA A 255 7.57 -17.36 -6.88
C ALA A 255 8.46 -16.12 -6.90
N SER A 256 9.77 -16.31 -6.70
CA SER A 256 10.82 -15.31 -6.98
C SER A 256 10.70 -14.70 -8.40
N ASP A 257 9.86 -15.31 -9.23
CA ASP A 257 9.78 -15.12 -10.67
C ASP A 257 8.43 -14.54 -11.12
N LEU A 258 7.59 -14.02 -10.20
CA LEU A 258 6.29 -13.46 -10.56
C LEU A 258 6.47 -12.26 -11.52
N ARG A 259 6.16 -12.49 -12.81
CA ARG A 259 6.18 -11.43 -13.82
C ARG A 259 5.11 -10.41 -13.48
N ASN A 260 5.54 -9.24 -13.01
CA ASN A 260 4.71 -8.05 -12.83
C ASN A 260 3.76 -7.85 -14.02
N SER A 261 2.48 -7.62 -13.76
CA SER A 261 1.45 -7.34 -14.78
C SER A 261 1.57 -5.93 -15.38
N VAL A 262 2.63 -5.19 -15.07
CA VAL A 262 2.89 -3.89 -15.70
C VAL A 262 3.48 -4.16 -17.08
N ARG A 263 2.64 -4.14 -18.12
CA ARG A 263 3.09 -3.90 -19.50
C ARG A 263 3.68 -2.49 -19.57
N CYS A 264 4.90 -2.33 -19.06
CA CYS A 264 5.68 -1.10 -19.15
C CYS A 264 6.14 -0.94 -20.60
N THR A 265 5.53 0.01 -21.28
CA THR A 265 5.87 0.38 -22.64
C THR A 265 6.95 1.48 -22.62
N MET A 266 7.97 1.34 -23.47
CA MET A 266 9.18 2.20 -23.55
C MET A 266 8.92 3.71 -23.50
N THR A 267 7.75 4.19 -23.93
CA THR A 267 7.47 5.62 -24.11
C THR A 267 7.11 6.36 -22.82
N VAL A 268 6.73 5.68 -21.73
CA VAL A 268 6.12 6.36 -20.55
C VAL A 268 7.04 6.42 -19.33
N VAL A 269 8.07 5.56 -19.26
CA VAL A 269 8.81 5.37 -18.00
C VAL A 269 9.97 6.35 -17.81
N LEU A 270 10.52 6.95 -18.86
CA LEU A 270 11.71 7.82 -18.75
C LEU A 270 11.40 9.31 -18.66
N LYS A 271 10.18 9.77 -19.00
CA LYS A 271 9.93 11.21 -19.12
C LYS A 271 9.57 11.92 -17.81
N ASN A 272 9.20 11.23 -16.73
CA ASN A 272 8.75 11.88 -15.48
C ASN A 272 8.79 11.00 -14.20
N ARG A 273 9.44 9.84 -14.20
CA ARG A 273 9.55 9.02 -12.97
C ARG A 273 10.92 9.21 -12.35
N SER A 274 10.94 9.86 -11.19
CA SER A 274 12.10 9.84 -10.33
C SER A 274 12.23 8.44 -9.73
N PHE A 275 13.32 7.75 -10.05
CA PHE A 275 13.60 6.43 -9.50
C PHE A 275 14.24 6.60 -8.12
N PHE A 276 13.49 6.40 -7.05
CA PHE A 276 14.02 6.44 -5.70
C PHE A 276 14.03 5.05 -5.08
N VAL A 277 15.24 4.52 -4.93
CA VAL A 277 15.56 3.43 -4.00
C VAL A 277 16.49 4.04 -2.98
N ILE A 278 16.13 3.88 -1.72
CA ILE A 278 17.03 4.22 -0.63
C ILE A 278 17.67 2.90 -0.21
N ASP A 279 19.00 2.78 -0.34
CA ASP A 279 19.82 1.64 0.12
C ASP A 279 20.93 2.20 1.02
N VAL A 280 21.06 1.64 2.23
CA VAL A 280 21.94 2.16 3.30
C VAL A 280 23.18 1.28 3.50
N THR A 281 23.70 0.68 2.44
CA THR A 281 24.89 -0.18 2.54
C THR A 281 26.23 0.58 2.58
N HIS A 282 26.26 1.91 2.41
CA HIS A 282 27.51 2.68 2.30
C HIS A 282 27.64 3.88 3.26
N SER A 283 27.05 3.81 4.46
CA SER A 283 27.18 4.88 5.47
C SER A 283 27.93 4.46 6.73
N TYR A 284 28.92 3.57 6.58
CA TYR A 284 29.95 3.34 7.59
C TYR A 284 31.31 3.34 6.90
N ALA A 285 31.91 4.52 6.84
CA ALA A 285 33.36 4.74 6.82
C ALA A 285 33.59 6.05 7.58
#